data_AF-A0A0H3PIY8-F1
#
_entry.id   AF-A0A0H3PIY8-F1
#
_cell.length_a   1.000
_cell.length_b   1.000
_cell.length_c   1.000
_cell.angle_alpha   90.00
_cell.angle_beta   90.00
_cell.angle_gamma   90.00
#
_symmetry.space_group_name_H-M   'P 1'
#
loop_
_entity.id
_entity.type
_entity.pdbx_description
1 polymer ?
#
loop_
_entity_poly.entity_id
_entity_poly.type
_entity_poly.pdbx_seq_one_letter_code
_entity_poly.pdbx_strand_id
1 'polypeptide(L)' 'MKAFNKLFSLVVASVLVFSLAGCGDKEESKKFSANLNGTEIAITYVYKGDKVLKQS' A
#
# COMPACT_ATOMS: atom_id res chain seq x y z
N MET A 1 3.37 31.20 23.97
CA MET A 1 4.05 30.83 22.71
C MET A 1 4.92 29.58 22.82
N LYS A 2 5.88 29.45 23.76
CA LYS A 2 6.78 28.26 23.85
C LYS A 2 6.05 26.90 24.04
N ALA A 3 5.04 26.83 24.90
CA ALA A 3 4.30 25.59 25.16
C ALA A 3 3.39 25.19 23.99
N PHE A 4 2.81 26.16 23.29
CA PHE A 4 1.93 25.94 22.14
C PHE A 4 2.70 25.39 20.94
N ASN A 5 3.91 25.90 20.69
CA ASN A 5 4.80 25.39 19.63
C ASN A 5 5.27 23.97 19.91
N LYS A 6 5.48 23.58 21.18
CA LYS A 6 5.80 22.20 21.56
C LYS A 6 4.63 21.25 21.29
N LEU A 7 3.41 21.65 21.66
CA LEU A 7 2.21 20.83 21.41
C LEU A 7 1.93 20.69 19.92
N PHE A 8 2.05 21.77 19.15
CA PHE A 8 1.88 21.74 17.71
C PHE A 8 2.94 20.86 17.03
N SER A 9 4.20 20.97 17.44
CA SER A 9 5.29 20.11 16.93
C SER A 9 5.06 18.63 17.25
N LEU A 10 4.51 18.30 18.42
CA LEU A 10 4.21 16.92 18.81
C LEU A 10 3.08 16.33 17.95
N VAL A 11 2.05 17.11 17.68
CA VAL A 11 0.92 16.72 16.83
C VAL A 11 1.37 16.50 15.39
N VAL A 12 2.20 17.41 14.85
CA VAL A 12 2.73 17.24 13.48
C VAL A 12 3.61 15.99 13.40
N ALA A 13 4.48 15.77 14.39
CA ALA A 13 5.34 14.58 14.43
C ALA A 13 4.52 13.28 14.54
N SER A 14 3.46 13.24 15.34
CA SER A 14 2.62 12.06 15.47
C SER A 14 1.87 11.75 14.17
N VAL A 15 1.28 12.76 13.52
CA VAL A 15 0.60 12.60 12.23
C VAL A 15 1.55 12.05 11.17
N LEU A 16 2.80 12.51 11.12
CA LEU A 16 3.80 12.01 10.17
C LEU A 16 4.14 10.53 10.41
N VAL A 17 4.32 10.12 11.66
CA VAL A 17 4.61 8.71 12.00
C VAL A 17 3.43 7.80 11.68
N PHE A 18 2.20 8.21 12.00
CA PHE A 18 1.00 7.43 11.67
C PHE A 18 0.75 7.35 10.16
N SER A 19 1.07 8.42 9.41
CA SER A 19 0.98 8.42 7.95
C SER A 19 1.97 7.46 7.30
N LEU A 20 3.19 7.36 7.84
CA LEU A 20 4.19 6.38 7.39
C LEU A 20 3.81 4.94 7.78
N ALA A 21 3.31 4.72 9.00
CA ALA A 21 2.87 3.40 9.46
C ALA A 21 1.61 2.90 8.72
N GLY A 22 0.77 3.80 8.20
CA GLY A 22 -0.36 3.48 7.33
C GLY A 22 0.03 3.09 5.90
N CYS A 23 1.31 3.24 5.52
CA CYS A 23 1.86 2.73 4.26
C CYS A 23 2.26 1.24 4.37
N GLY A 24 1.52 0.46 5.16
CA GLY A 24 1.79 -0.96 5.37
C GLY A 24 0.89 -1.83 4.52
N ASP A 25 1.50 -2.72 3.74
CA ASP A 25 1.03 -4.06 3.36
C ASP A 25 -0.49 -4.24 3.29
N LYS A 26 -1.16 -3.41 2.48
CA LYS A 26 -2.54 -3.64 2.09
C LYS A 26 -2.59 -4.79 1.10
N GLU A 27 -3.57 -5.67 1.25
CA GLU A 27 -3.85 -6.66 0.23
C GLU A 27 -4.35 -5.94 -1.02
N GLU A 28 -3.63 -6.12 -2.11
CA GLU A 28 -3.92 -5.51 -3.39
C GLU A 28 -4.08 -6.59 -4.45
N SER A 29 -5.00 -6.37 -5.39
CA SER A 29 -5.22 -7.26 -6.52
C SER A 29 -4.76 -6.60 -7.81
N LYS A 30 -3.86 -7.26 -8.55
CA LYS A 30 -3.46 -6.86 -9.91
C LYS A 30 -3.86 -7.93 -10.90
N LYS A 31 -4.58 -7.53 -11.94
CA LYS A 31 -4.92 -8.38 -13.09
C LYS A 31 -3.95 -8.10 -14.22
N PHE A 32 -3.40 -9.16 -14.79
CA PHE A 32 -2.61 -9.13 -16.01
C PHE A 32 -3.35 -9.93 -17.07
N SER A 33 -3.60 -9.30 -18.21
CA SER A 33 -4.13 -9.98 -19.38
C SER A 33 -3.05 -9.96 -20.46
N ALA A 34 -2.79 -11.11 -21.06
CA ALA A 34 -1.88 -11.28 -22.17
C ALA A 34 -2.55 -12.12 -23.26
N ASN A 35 -2.35 -11.75 -24.52
CA ASN A 35 -2.76 -12.59 -25.64
C ASN A 35 -1.54 -13.31 -26.21
N LEU A 36 -1.56 -14.63 -26.18
CA LEU A 36 -0.49 -15.49 -26.68
C LEU A 36 -1.09 -16.41 -27.75
N ASN A 37 -0.66 -16.23 -29.00
CA ASN A 37 -1.14 -16.99 -30.16
C ASN A 37 -2.67 -17.03 -30.29
N GLY A 38 -3.35 -15.91 -30.06
CA GLY A 38 -4.81 -15.80 -30.14
C GLY A 38 -5.56 -16.30 -28.90
N THR A 39 -4.85 -16.87 -27.92
CA THR A 39 -5.44 -17.27 -26.63
C THR A 39 -5.27 -16.14 -25.61
N GLU A 40 -6.36 -15.73 -24.97
CA GLU A 40 -6.32 -14.77 -23.87
C GLU A 40 -6.01 -15.47 -22.55
N ILE A 41 -4.94 -15.02 -21.89
CA ILE A 41 -4.54 -15.45 -20.56
C ILE A 41 -4.76 -14.27 -19.63
N ALA A 42 -5.66 -14.41 -18.67
CA ALA A 42 -5.88 -13.44 -17.60
C ALA A 42 -5.44 -14.07 -16.27
N ILE A 43 -4.53 -13.42 -15.56
CA ILE A 43 -4.05 -13.85 -14.24
C ILE A 43 -4.26 -12.72 -13.24
N THR A 44 -4.93 -13.05 -12.14
CA THR A 44 -5.13 -12.15 -11.01
C THR A 44 -4.18 -12.54 -9.89
N TYR A 45 -3.26 -11.63 -9.53
CA TYR A 45 -2.42 -11.78 -8.35
C TYR A 45 -2.96 -10.95 -7.21
N VAL A 46 -3.17 -11.58 -6.06
CA VAL A 46 -3.38 -10.90 -4.79
C VAL A 46 -2.04 -10.85 -4.07
N TYR A 47 -1.55 -9.67 -3.74
CA TYR A 47 -0.28 -9.47 -3.06
C TYR A 47 -0.43 -8.59 -1.82
N LYS A 48 0.51 -8.72 -0.90
CA LYS A 48 0.63 -7.93 0.32
C LYS A 48 2.10 -7.54 0.45
N GLY A 49 2.41 -6.26 0.21
CA GLY A 49 3.79 -5.83 0.01
C GLY A 49 4.43 -6.57 -1.18
N ASP A 50 5.60 -7.16 -0.97
CA ASP A 50 6.34 -7.91 -2.00
C ASP A 50 5.97 -9.40 -2.09
N LYS A 51 4.96 -9.85 -1.32
CA LYS A 51 4.54 -11.26 -1.26
C LYS A 51 3.23 -11.50 -2.00
N VAL A 52 3.23 -12.47 -2.92
CA VAL A 52 2.00 -13.01 -3.54
C VAL A 52 1.30 -13.95 -2.56
N LEU A 53 0.01 -13.74 -2.37
CA LEU A 53 -0.85 -14.54 -1.50
C LEU A 53 -1.74 -15.51 -2.28
N LYS A 54 -2.28 -15.08 -3.42
CA LYS A 54 -3.16 -15.89 -4.28
C LYS A 54 -2.93 -15.57 -5.75
N GLN A 55 -3.11 -16.59 -6.59
CA GLN A 55 -3.08 -16.48 -8.05
C GLN A 55 -4.31 -17.22 -8.60
N SER A 56 -5.09 -16.55 -9.45
CA SER A 56 -6.28 -17.08 -10.13
C SER A 56 -6.33 -16.69 -11.58
#